data_AF-A0A626QDN0-F1
#
_entry.id   AF-A0A626QDN0-F1
#
_cell.length_a   1.000
_cell.length_b   1.000
_cell.length_c   1.000
_cell.angle_alpha   90.00
_cell.angle_beta   90.00
_cell.angle_gamma   90.00
#
_symmetry.space_group_name_H-M   'P 1'
#
loop_
_entity.id
_entity.type
_entity.pdbx_description
1 polymer ?
#
loop_
_entity_poly.entity_id
_entity_poly.type
_entity_poly.pdbx_seq_one_letter_code
_entity_poly.pdbx_strand_id
1 'polypeptide(L)'
;GYERGRLFGRELWLNMTDLLRHMVFFGTTGSGKTETFYGFIVNFLLWCRGYCLSDGKADNKLAFATWSLARRFGREDDYYVLNLLTGSIDRFVNLVKQESIPAQSNSVNLFSVAPPTFIIQLMESMLPQVGGDSA
;
A
#
# COMPACT_ATOMS: atom_id res chain seq x y z
N GLY A 1 -14.21 2.10 -27.64
CA GLY A 1 -12.92 2.08 -28.37
C GLY A 1 -13.06 1.15 -29.56
N TYR A 2 -12.58 1.57 -30.71
CA TYR A 2 -12.69 0.88 -32.01
C TYR A 2 -12.26 -0.60 -31.98
N GLU A 3 -11.30 -0.97 -31.13
CA GLU A 3 -10.80 -2.35 -31.00
C GLU A 3 -11.63 -3.27 -30.07
N ARG A 4 -12.67 -2.78 -29.38
CA ARG A 4 -13.48 -3.60 -28.44
C ARG A 4 -14.21 -4.78 -29.12
N GLY A 5 -14.40 -4.72 -30.45
CA GLY A 5 -15.00 -5.79 -31.24
C GLY A 5 -14.02 -6.88 -31.68
N ARG A 6 -12.71 -6.64 -31.58
CA ARG A 6 -11.65 -7.59 -31.96
C ARG A 6 -11.24 -8.41 -30.73
N LEU A 7 -10.71 -9.62 -30.93
CA LEU A 7 -10.17 -10.47 -29.85
C LEU A 7 -9.12 -9.75 -28.98
N PHE A 8 -8.50 -8.68 -29.50
CA PHE A 8 -7.48 -7.85 -28.86
C PHE A 8 -8.01 -6.80 -27.86
N GLY A 9 -9.32 -6.63 -27.72
CA GLY A 9 -9.92 -5.57 -26.89
C GLY A 9 -11.00 -6.03 -25.92
N ARG A 10 -11.09 -7.35 -25.65
CA ARG A 10 -12.06 -7.91 -24.70
C ARG A 10 -11.55 -7.78 -23.26
N GLU A 11 -12.45 -7.46 -22.35
CA GLU A 11 -12.16 -7.44 -20.92
C GLU A 11 -11.93 -8.87 -20.42
N LEU A 12 -10.91 -9.03 -19.57
CA LEU A 12 -10.61 -10.29 -18.90
C LEU A 12 -11.12 -10.21 -17.47
N TRP A 13 -12.08 -11.07 -17.15
CA TRP A 13 -12.68 -11.17 -15.82
C TRP A 13 -12.02 -12.30 -15.05
N LEU A 14 -11.55 -11.99 -13.84
CA LEU A 14 -10.93 -12.97 -12.95
C LEU A 14 -11.97 -13.58 -12.03
N ASN A 15 -11.89 -14.90 -11.82
CA ASN A 15 -12.68 -15.55 -10.79
C ASN A 15 -12.02 -15.39 -9.42
N MET A 16 -12.81 -15.57 -8.35
CA MET A 16 -12.29 -15.54 -6.97
C MET A 16 -11.16 -16.55 -6.75
N THR A 17 -11.25 -17.72 -7.37
CA THR A 17 -10.20 -18.75 -7.30
C THR A 17 -8.87 -18.27 -7.89
N ASP A 18 -8.91 -17.37 -8.87
CA ASP A 18 -7.71 -16.86 -9.52
C ASP A 18 -7.10 -15.73 -8.70
N LEU A 19 -7.95 -14.85 -8.13
CA LEU A 19 -7.52 -13.77 -7.23
C LEU A 19 -6.87 -14.29 -5.94
N LEU A 20 -7.30 -15.45 -5.43
CA LEU A 20 -6.74 -16.06 -4.21
C LEU A 20 -5.36 -16.72 -4.41
N ARG A 21 -4.88 -16.87 -5.65
CA ARG A 21 -3.60 -17.55 -5.96
C ARG A 21 -2.39 -16.62 -6.03
N HIS A 22 -2.55 -15.36 -5.63
CA HIS A 22 -1.58 -14.28 -5.81
C HIS A 22 -1.32 -13.97 -7.30
N MET A 23 -0.96 -12.72 -7.58
CA MET A 23 -0.64 -12.25 -8.91
C MET A 23 0.70 -11.53 -8.88
N VAL A 24 1.49 -11.70 -9.94
CA VAL A 24 2.79 -11.05 -10.09
C VAL A 24 2.78 -10.26 -11.39
N PHE A 25 3.14 -8.98 -11.31
CA PHE A 25 3.28 -8.09 -12.46
C PHE A 25 4.75 -7.85 -12.77
N PHE A 26 5.19 -8.30 -13.94
CA PHE A 26 6.54 -8.01 -14.44
C PHE A 26 6.51 -6.80 -15.37
N GLY A 27 7.48 -5.91 -15.21
CA GLY A 27 7.63 -4.76 -16.07
C GLY A 27 8.77 -3.85 -15.62
N THR A 28 9.31 -3.03 -16.52
CA THR A 28 10.35 -2.04 -16.23
C THR A 28 9.76 -0.73 -15.70
N THR A 29 10.58 0.24 -15.32
CA THR A 29 10.09 1.60 -15.00
C THR A 29 9.52 2.24 -16.27
N GLY A 30 8.32 2.80 -16.20
CA GLY A 30 7.60 3.36 -17.36
C GLY A 30 6.70 2.36 -18.11
N SER A 31 6.67 1.09 -17.72
CA SER A 31 5.80 0.07 -18.35
C SER A 31 4.33 0.11 -17.91
N GLY A 32 3.92 1.05 -17.06
CA GLY A 32 2.53 1.17 -16.61
C GLY A 32 2.14 0.32 -15.39
N LYS A 33 3.11 -0.18 -14.61
CA LYS A 33 2.82 -1.03 -13.43
C LYS A 33 1.93 -0.33 -12.41
N THR A 34 2.25 0.92 -12.08
CA THR A 34 1.51 1.69 -11.06
C THR A 34 0.07 1.98 -11.52
N GLU A 35 -0.10 2.29 -12.79
CA GLU A 35 -1.39 2.52 -13.43
C GLU A 35 -2.24 1.24 -13.45
N THR A 36 -1.60 0.10 -13.67
CA THR A 36 -2.24 -1.22 -13.56
C THR A 36 -2.74 -1.47 -12.13
N PHE A 37 -1.92 -1.16 -11.12
CA PHE A 37 -2.32 -1.25 -9.71
C PHE A 37 -3.53 -0.37 -9.38
N TYR A 38 -3.62 0.86 -9.89
CA TYR A 38 -4.80 1.70 -9.72
C TYR A 38 -6.06 1.05 -10.29
N GLY A 39 -5.95 0.37 -11.43
CA GLY A 39 -7.05 -0.41 -12.00
C GLY A 39 -7.59 -1.49 -11.04
N PHE A 40 -6.69 -2.23 -10.37
CA PHE A 40 -7.07 -3.20 -9.36
C PHE A 40 -7.68 -2.55 -8.11
N ILE A 41 -7.10 -1.45 -7.62
CA ILE A 41 -7.64 -0.71 -6.46
C ILE A 41 -9.07 -0.24 -6.73
N VAL A 42 -9.32 0.33 -7.92
CA VAL A 42 -10.67 0.74 -8.32
C VAL A 42 -11.62 -0.45 -8.34
N ASN A 43 -11.18 -1.60 -8.86
CA ASN A 43 -11.99 -2.83 -8.82
C ASN A 43 -12.30 -3.25 -7.37
N PHE A 44 -11.34 -3.22 -6.46
CA PHE A 44 -11.60 -3.54 -5.05
C PHE A 44 -12.56 -2.56 -4.39
N LEU A 45 -12.42 -1.26 -4.64
CA LEU A 45 -13.33 -0.23 -4.13
C LEU A 45 -14.76 -0.40 -4.66
N LEU A 46 -14.93 -0.75 -5.94
CA LEU A 46 -16.23 -1.04 -6.55
C LEU A 46 -16.95 -2.23 -5.88
N TRP A 47 -16.19 -3.20 -5.38
CA TRP A 47 -16.72 -4.36 -4.65
C TRP A 47 -16.79 -4.13 -3.14
N CYS A 48 -16.63 -2.88 -2.69
CA CYS A 48 -16.57 -2.50 -1.28
C CYS A 48 -15.52 -3.29 -0.47
N ARG A 49 -14.41 -3.72 -1.09
CA ARG A 49 -13.31 -4.43 -0.43
C ARG A 49 -12.23 -3.46 0.03
N GLY A 50 -11.55 -3.82 1.11
CA GLY A 50 -10.32 -3.15 1.57
C GLY A 50 -9.08 -3.76 0.91
N TYR A 51 -7.99 -3.01 0.92
CA TYR A 51 -6.68 -3.45 0.45
C TYR A 51 -5.57 -2.86 1.33
N CYS A 52 -4.43 -3.55 1.38
CA CYS A 52 -3.21 -3.04 1.97
C CYS A 52 -2.18 -2.83 0.86
N LEU A 53 -1.57 -1.64 0.82
CA LEU A 53 -0.59 -1.27 -0.19
C LEU A 53 0.74 -0.94 0.49
N SER A 54 1.81 -1.60 0.06
CA SER A 54 3.18 -1.29 0.45
C SER A 54 3.92 -0.72 -0.75
N ASP A 55 4.51 0.47 -0.59
CA ASP A 55 5.26 1.14 -1.64
C ASP A 55 6.76 1.10 -1.36
N GLY A 56 7.49 0.38 -2.21
CA GLY A 56 8.96 0.36 -2.17
C GLY A 56 9.62 1.45 -3.03
N LYS A 57 8.87 2.18 -3.86
CA LYS A 57 9.42 3.23 -4.72
C LYS A 57 9.58 4.58 -4.00
N ALA A 58 8.98 4.72 -2.82
CA ALA A 58 9.01 5.93 -2.01
C ALA A 58 8.42 7.16 -2.73
N ASP A 59 7.31 6.99 -3.44
CA ASP A 59 6.63 8.09 -4.15
C ASP A 59 5.36 8.53 -3.41
N ASN A 60 5.33 9.79 -2.96
CA ASN A 60 4.18 10.37 -2.27
C ASN A 60 2.92 10.41 -3.16
N LYS A 61 3.08 10.44 -4.49
CA LYS A 61 1.95 10.49 -5.44
C LYS A 61 1.01 9.31 -5.28
N LEU A 62 1.54 8.13 -4.93
CA LEU A 62 0.75 6.92 -4.77
C LEU A 62 -0.26 7.05 -3.64
N ALA A 63 0.16 7.58 -2.49
CA ALA A 63 -0.71 7.80 -1.34
C ALA A 63 -1.85 8.77 -1.69
N PHE A 64 -1.51 9.93 -2.27
CA PHE A 64 -2.51 10.93 -2.66
C PHE A 64 -3.50 10.43 -3.72
N ALA A 65 -3.03 9.71 -4.73
CA ALA A 65 -3.89 9.11 -5.74
C ALA A 65 -4.85 8.09 -5.12
N THR A 66 -4.35 7.26 -4.22
CA THR A 66 -5.11 6.23 -3.52
C THR A 66 -6.18 6.86 -2.61
N TRP A 67 -5.84 7.92 -1.87
CA TRP A 67 -6.80 8.68 -1.07
C TRP A 67 -7.88 9.34 -1.95
N SER A 68 -7.47 9.90 -3.09
CA SER A 68 -8.41 10.52 -4.04
C SER A 68 -9.39 9.50 -4.63
N LEU A 69 -8.93 8.27 -4.88
CA LEU A 69 -9.79 7.16 -5.29
C LEU A 69 -10.76 6.76 -4.16
N ALA A 70 -10.28 6.61 -2.93
CA ALA A 70 -11.15 6.33 -1.78
C ALA A 70 -12.23 7.40 -1.62
N ARG A 71 -11.84 8.69 -1.72
CA ARG A 71 -12.75 9.84 -1.68
C ARG A 71 -13.79 9.81 -2.80
N ARG A 72 -13.41 9.36 -4.00
CA ARG A 72 -14.33 9.23 -5.13
C ARG A 72 -15.45 8.23 -4.88
N PHE A 73 -15.20 7.20 -4.08
CA PHE A 73 -16.18 6.18 -3.69
C PHE A 73 -16.79 6.42 -2.31
N GLY A 74 -16.55 7.58 -1.67
CA GLY A 74 -17.11 7.92 -0.36
C GLY A 74 -16.53 7.12 0.81
N ARG A 75 -15.30 6.61 0.65
CA ARG A 75 -14.59 5.79 1.64
C ARG A 75 -13.32 6.47 2.15
N GLU A 76 -13.30 7.79 2.15
CA GLU A 76 -12.18 8.58 2.66
C GLU A 76 -11.88 8.35 4.15
N ASP A 77 -12.90 7.98 4.94
CA ASP A 77 -12.77 7.71 6.37
C ASP A 77 -12.10 6.35 6.66
N ASP A 78 -12.16 5.41 5.71
CA ASP A 78 -11.53 4.08 5.81
C ASP A 78 -10.04 4.11 5.40
N TYR A 79 -9.44 5.30 5.28
CA TYR A 79 -8.07 5.46 4.78
C TYR A 79 -7.06 5.59 5.92
N TYR A 80 -6.04 4.72 5.91
CA TYR A 80 -4.99 4.68 6.91
C TYR A 80 -3.61 4.64 6.24
N VAL A 81 -2.71 5.55 6.63
CA VAL A 81 -1.36 5.69 6.04
C VAL A 81 -0.28 5.62 7.09
N LEU A 82 0.70 4.76 6.86
CA LEU A 82 1.97 4.75 7.56
C LEU A 82 3.05 5.29 6.61
N ASN A 83 3.49 6.51 6.85
CA ASN A 83 4.52 7.15 6.05
C ASN A 83 5.90 6.97 6.72
N LEU A 84 6.75 6.15 6.09
CA LEU A 84 8.11 5.88 6.57
C LEU A 84 9.17 6.82 6.00
N LEU A 85 8.78 7.75 5.13
CA LEU A 85 9.68 8.74 4.51
C LEU A 85 9.94 9.95 5.42
N THR A 86 9.17 10.13 6.48
CA THR A 86 9.28 11.29 7.39
C THR A 86 10.38 11.14 8.44
N GLY A 87 11.27 10.15 8.31
CA GLY A 87 12.24 9.75 9.34
C GLY A 87 13.25 10.84 9.78
N SER A 88 13.43 11.91 9.01
CA SER A 88 14.35 13.00 9.35
C SER A 88 13.67 14.22 10.00
N ILE A 89 12.36 14.16 10.25
CA ILE A 89 11.62 15.28 10.83
C ILE A 89 11.52 15.08 12.34
N ASP A 90 12.34 15.80 13.10
CA ASP A 90 12.22 15.83 14.56
C ASP A 90 10.99 16.66 14.96
N ARG A 91 9.93 15.97 15.41
CA ARG A 91 8.71 16.60 15.90
C ARG A 91 8.97 17.49 17.11
N PHE A 92 9.99 17.22 17.92
CA PHE A 92 10.35 18.05 19.07
C PHE A 92 10.89 19.40 18.63
N VAL A 93 11.78 19.43 17.63
CA VAL A 93 12.28 20.69 17.04
C VAL A 93 11.13 21.52 16.47
N ASN A 94 10.15 20.89 15.82
CA ASN A 94 9.02 21.59 15.22
C ASN A 94 8.04 22.12 16.27
N LEU A 95 7.85 21.39 17.37
CA LEU A 95 7.13 21.87 18.55
C LEU A 95 7.79 23.10 19.17
N VAL A 96 9.12 23.10 19.30
CA VAL A 96 9.90 24.25 19.81
C VAL A 96 9.80 25.45 18.87
N LYS A 97 9.79 25.24 17.55
CA LYS A 97 9.66 26.29 16.53
C LYS A 97 8.23 26.80 16.35
N GLN A 98 7.23 26.21 17.02
CA GLN A 98 5.79 26.47 16.81
C GLN A 98 5.35 26.36 15.34
N GLU A 99 6.06 25.57 14.54
CA GLU A 99 5.65 25.31 13.15
C GLU A 99 4.58 24.23 13.14
N SER A 100 3.37 24.59 12.73
CA SER A 100 2.27 23.63 12.58
C SER A 100 2.53 22.75 11.37
N ILE A 101 3.06 21.55 11.59
CA ILE A 101 3.20 20.54 10.55
C ILE A 101 1.94 19.66 10.57
N PRO A 102 1.17 19.61 9.46
CA PRO A 102 0.00 18.74 9.39
C PRO A 102 0.43 17.27 9.54
N ALA A 103 -0.42 16.45 10.17
CA ALA A 103 -0.13 15.04 10.38
C ALA A 103 0.16 14.32 9.03
N GLN A 104 1.39 13.86 8.84
CA GLN A 104 1.86 13.21 7.61
C GLN A 104 1.73 11.68 7.62
N SER A 105 1.40 11.10 8.77
CA SER A 105 1.27 9.65 8.99
C SER A 105 0.34 9.39 10.16
N ASN A 106 -0.41 8.30 10.09
CA ASN A 106 -1.04 7.71 11.26
C ASN A 106 0.01 7.03 12.16
N SER A 107 -0.34 6.80 13.42
CA SER A 107 0.50 6.14 14.42
C SER A 107 0.06 4.70 14.65
N VAL A 108 0.99 3.75 14.61
CA VAL A 108 0.74 2.37 15.00
C VAL A 108 1.69 1.96 16.12
N ASN A 109 1.16 1.37 17.19
CA ASN A 109 1.94 0.74 18.24
C ASN A 109 1.48 -0.71 18.42
N LEU A 110 2.20 -1.64 17.78
CA LEU A 110 1.83 -3.05 17.80
C LEU A 110 2.10 -3.70 19.16
N PHE A 111 3.09 -3.24 19.93
CA PHE A 111 3.39 -3.79 21.26
C PHE A 111 2.28 -3.55 22.29
N SER A 112 1.49 -2.48 22.11
CA SER A 112 0.39 -2.15 23.02
C SER A 112 -0.91 -2.87 22.70
N VAL A 113 -1.11 -3.32 21.45
CA VAL A 113 -2.41 -3.81 20.96
C VAL A 113 -2.37 -5.28 20.55
N ALA A 114 -1.21 -5.77 20.11
CA ALA A 114 -1.12 -7.10 19.54
C ALA A 114 -1.05 -8.20 20.62
N PRO A 115 -1.60 -9.39 20.34
CA PRO A 115 -1.43 -10.55 21.21
C PRO A 115 0.04 -10.93 21.41
N PRO A 116 0.41 -11.57 22.54
CA PRO A 116 1.79 -11.95 22.84
C PRO A 116 2.47 -12.78 21.74
N THR A 117 1.73 -13.69 21.11
CA THR A 117 2.24 -14.52 20.00
C THR A 117 2.64 -13.69 18.78
N PHE A 118 1.85 -12.66 18.46
CA PHE A 118 2.16 -11.76 17.36
C PHE A 118 3.38 -10.88 17.69
N ILE A 119 3.51 -10.43 18.94
CA ILE A 119 4.69 -9.66 19.38
C ILE A 119 5.96 -10.50 19.24
N ILE A 120 5.93 -11.77 19.63
CA ILE A 120 7.08 -12.69 19.47
C ILE A 120 7.45 -12.84 17.99
N GLN A 121 6.47 -13.10 17.11
CA GLN A 121 6.71 -13.22 15.67
C GLN A 121 7.23 -11.91 15.05
N LEU A 122 6.72 -10.77 15.50
CA LEU A 122 7.20 -9.46 15.07
C LEU A 122 8.66 -9.27 15.51
N MET A 123 9.01 -9.61 16.75
CA MET A 123 10.40 -9.55 17.23
C MET A 123 11.30 -10.53 16.47
N GLU A 124 10.83 -11.73 16.18
CA GLU A 124 11.55 -12.72 15.36
C GLU A 124 11.79 -12.19 13.94
N SER A 125 10.80 -11.54 13.31
CA SER A 125 10.95 -10.94 11.99
C SER A 125 11.95 -9.77 11.94
N MET A 126 12.20 -9.13 13.10
CA MET A 126 13.19 -8.07 13.25
C MET A 126 14.59 -8.60 13.54
N LEU A 127 14.71 -9.86 14.00
CA LEU A 127 16.01 -10.48 14.21
C LEU A 127 16.62 -10.86 12.87
N PRO A 128 17.93 -10.64 12.68
CA PRO A 128 18.62 -11.18 11.51
C PRO A 128 18.50 -12.70 11.53
N GLN A 129 18.14 -13.29 10.38
CA GLN A 129 18.10 -14.75 10.26
C GLN A 129 19.53 -15.29 10.43
N VAL A 130 19.75 -16.09 11.48
CA VAL A 130 21.04 -16.75 11.70
C VAL A 130 21.02 -18.08 10.93
N GLY A 131 21.57 -18.08 9.71
CA GLY A 131 21.89 -19.27 8.92
C GLY A 131 21.62 -19.09 7.41
N GLY A 132 22.56 -19.31 6.49
CA GLY A 132 23.98 -19.64 6.58
C GLY A 132 24.65 -19.21 5.28
N ASP A 133 25.59 -18.27 5.37
CA ASP A 133 26.46 -17.87 4.27
C ASP A 133 27.56 -18.93 4.14
N SER A 134 27.20 -20.06 3.51
CA SER A 134 28.10 -21.14 3.09
C SER A 134 27.40 -22.00 2.04
N ALA A 135 27.34 -21.47 0.82
CA ALA A 135 27.28 -22.23 -0.43
C ALA A 135 27.92 -21.40 -1.54
#